data_AF-A0AAW1IKJ5-F1
#
_entry.id   AF-A0AAW1IKJ5-F1
#
_cell.length_a   1.000
_cell.length_b   1.000
_cell.length_c   1.000
_cell.angle_alpha   90.00
_cell.angle_beta   90.00
_cell.angle_gamma   90.00
#
_symmetry.space_group_name_H-M   'P 1'
#
loop_
_entity.id
_entity.type
_entity.pdbx_description
1 polymer ?
#
loop_
_entity_poly.entity_id
_entity_poly.type
_entity_poly.pdbx_seq_one_letter_code
_entity_poly.pdbx_strand_id
1 'polypeptide(L)'
;MEGRRIISPEDVLECLMNDGTVDSLRLKIINQLKSNEELKKTTVTMVEQSKVLNTPGAEKQTKRELFDSLRQELEAPVLEKASKSVWDLILDGFGLGKEISETVERVFCRLSGCEPPLFPASTSEGQQQERAR
;
A
#
# COMPACT_ATOMS: atom_id res chain seq x y z
N MET A 1 -7.30 24.03 30.20
CA MET A 1 -7.43 22.60 29.81
C MET A 1 -7.82 22.61 28.35
N GLU A 2 -6.86 22.48 27.43
CA GLU A 2 -7.17 22.33 26.02
C GLU A 2 -8.03 21.08 25.83
N GLY A 3 -9.23 21.27 25.29
CA GLY A 3 -10.11 20.16 24.96
C GLY A 3 -9.38 19.24 24.00
N ARG A 4 -9.16 17.99 24.42
CA ARG A 4 -8.57 16.97 23.56
C ARG A 4 -9.47 16.83 22.33
N ARG A 5 -9.00 17.32 21.18
CA ARG A 5 -9.71 17.15 19.92
C ARG A 5 -9.85 15.66 19.69
N ILE A 6 -11.09 15.19 19.57
CA ILE A 6 -11.37 13.80 19.19
C ILE A 6 -10.96 13.71 17.72
N ILE A 7 -9.95 12.89 17.44
CA ILE A 7 -9.49 12.64 16.07
C ILE A 7 -10.39 11.58 15.45
N SER A 8 -11.01 11.90 14.32
CA SER A 8 -11.82 10.95 13.56
C SER A 8 -10.99 10.18 12.54
N PRO A 9 -11.48 9.04 12.02
CA PRO A 9 -10.84 8.35 10.91
C PRO A 9 -10.65 9.24 9.66
N GLU A 10 -11.58 10.15 9.41
CA GLU A 10 -11.52 11.10 8.30
C GLU A 10 -10.38 12.11 8.47
N ASP A 11 -10.12 12.61 9.68
CA ASP A 11 -8.96 13.48 9.97
C ASP A 11 -7.63 12.76 9.62
N VAL A 12 -7.53 11.47 9.95
CA VAL A 12 -6.35 10.64 9.65
C VAL A 12 -6.21 10.43 8.15
N LEU A 13 -7.31 10.09 7.47
CA LEU A 13 -7.33 9.86 6.04
C LEU A 13 -6.97 11.13 5.25
N GLU A 14 -7.55 12.27 5.62
CA GLU A 14 -7.23 13.57 5.01
C GLU A 14 -5.74 13.88 5.13
N CYS A 15 -5.14 13.65 6.31
CA CYS A 15 -3.71 13.84 6.51
C CYS A 15 -2.87 12.94 5.58
N LEU A 16 -3.18 11.64 5.53
CA LEU A 16 -2.45 10.66 4.70
C LEU A 16 -2.58 10.93 3.20
N MET A 17 -3.73 11.47 2.77
CA MET A 17 -3.95 11.86 1.37
C MET A 17 -3.17 13.13 1.02
N ASN A 18 -3.10 14.09 1.94
CA ASN A 18 -2.48 15.39 1.70
C ASN A 18 -0.94 15.36 1.80
N ASP A 19 -0.36 14.45 2.59
CA ASP A 19 1.09 14.33 2.76
C ASP A 19 1.77 13.35 1.77
N GLY A 20 1.00 12.77 0.84
CA GLY A 20 1.49 11.85 -0.18
C GLY A 20 1.74 10.43 0.32
N THR A 21 1.43 10.11 1.57
CA THR A 21 1.61 8.77 2.13
C THR A 21 0.76 7.74 1.40
N VAL A 22 -0.49 8.05 1.06
CA VAL A 22 -1.38 7.16 0.29
C VAL A 22 -0.76 6.82 -1.08
N ASP A 23 -0.19 7.80 -1.78
CA ASP A 23 0.45 7.58 -3.07
C ASP A 23 1.71 6.73 -2.96
N SER A 24 2.50 6.93 -1.91
CA SER A 24 3.69 6.13 -1.59
C SER A 24 3.33 4.67 -1.32
N LEU A 25 2.31 4.43 -0.49
CA LEU A 25 1.79 3.08 -0.21
C LEU A 25 1.24 2.42 -1.48
N ARG A 26 0.46 3.16 -2.29
CA ARG A 26 -0.03 2.69 -3.59
C ARG A 26 1.12 2.27 -4.51
N LEU A 27 2.18 3.06 -4.58
CA LEU A 27 3.36 2.74 -5.38
C LEU A 27 4.06 1.47 -4.90
N LYS A 28 4.18 1.27 -3.57
CA LYS A 28 4.73 0.03 -2.99
C LYS A 28 3.88 -1.18 -3.37
N ILE A 29 2.55 -1.11 -3.25
CA ILE A 29 1.62 -2.17 -3.66
C ILE A 29 1.84 -2.52 -5.14
N ILE A 30 1.85 -1.51 -6.02
CA ILE A 30 2.06 -1.70 -7.46
C ILE A 30 3.40 -2.40 -7.75
N ASN A 31 4.48 -2.00 -7.08
CA ASN A 31 5.80 -2.58 -7.28
C ASN A 31 5.87 -4.05 -6.82
N GLN A 32 5.20 -4.39 -5.71
CA GLN A 32 5.10 -5.78 -5.26
C GLN A 32 4.28 -6.63 -6.23
N LEU A 33 3.13 -6.15 -6.74
CA LEU A 33 2.36 -6.85 -7.76
C LEU A 33 3.15 -7.05 -9.06
N LYS A 34 3.86 -6.02 -9.54
CA LYS A 34 4.71 -6.13 -10.73
C LYS A 34 5.82 -7.16 -10.57
N SER A 35 6.24 -7.42 -9.34
CA SER A 35 7.28 -8.39 -9.00
C SER A 35 6.71 -9.75 -8.57
N ASN A 36 5.39 -9.92 -8.56
CA ASN A 36 4.74 -11.15 -8.17
C ASN A 36 4.83 -12.19 -9.30
N GLU A 37 5.75 -13.14 -9.16
CA GLU A 37 5.98 -14.20 -10.14
C GLU A 37 4.81 -15.17 -10.28
N GLU A 38 4.01 -15.38 -9.22
CA GLU A 38 2.83 -16.24 -9.29
C GLU A 38 1.73 -15.63 -10.16
N LEU A 39 1.50 -14.32 -10.04
CA LEU A 39 0.58 -13.59 -10.92
C LEU A 39 1.06 -13.60 -12.38
N LYS A 40 2.36 -13.41 -12.60
CA LYS A 40 2.95 -13.50 -13.95
C LYS A 40 2.75 -14.89 -14.54
N LYS A 41 3.10 -15.94 -13.79
CA LYS A 41 2.94 -17.34 -14.22
C LYS A 41 1.48 -17.66 -14.54
N THR A 42 0.57 -17.26 -13.66
CA THR A 42 -0.87 -17.44 -13.86
C THR A 42 -1.35 -16.75 -15.14
N THR A 43 -0.90 -15.51 -15.38
CA THR A 43 -1.25 -14.75 -16.59
C THR A 43 -0.72 -15.45 -17.85
N VAL A 44 0.51 -15.96 -17.82
CA VAL A 44 1.08 -16.75 -18.94
C VAL A 44 0.25 -18.00 -19.19
N THR A 45 -0.09 -18.78 -18.15
CA THR A 45 -0.92 -19.97 -18.29
C THR A 45 -2.32 -19.65 -18.85
N MET A 46 -2.92 -18.53 -18.45
CA MET A 46 -4.21 -18.08 -19.01
C MET A 46 -4.11 -17.73 -20.50
N VAL A 47 -3.00 -17.13 -20.92
CA VAL A 47 -2.72 -16.88 -22.35
C VAL A 47 -2.52 -18.18 -23.09
N GLU A 48 -1.74 -19.13 -22.57
CA GLU A 48 -1.53 -20.44 -23.20
C GLU A 48 -2.86 -21.22 -23.37
N GLN A 49 -3.78 -21.08 -22.42
CA GLN A 49 -5.11 -21.71 -22.43
C GLN A 49 -6.19 -20.89 -23.15
N SER A 50 -5.85 -19.74 -23.71
CA SER A 50 -6.80 -18.83 -24.37
C SER A 50 -7.53 -19.51 -25.52
N LYS A 51 -8.85 -19.30 -25.60
CA LYS A 51 -9.64 -19.75 -26.75
C LYS A 51 -9.23 -19.00 -28.00
N VAL A 52 -8.93 -17.71 -27.91
CA VAL A 52 -8.47 -16.88 -29.04
C VAL A 52 -7.23 -17.51 -29.68
N LEU A 53 -6.23 -17.89 -28.88
CA LEU A 53 -5.00 -18.49 -29.41
C LEU A 53 -5.18 -19.94 -29.87
N ASN A 54 -6.06 -20.70 -29.23
CA ASN A 54 -6.28 -22.11 -29.56
C ASN A 54 -7.36 -22.35 -30.62
N THR A 55 -7.93 -21.28 -31.22
CA THR A 55 -8.92 -21.40 -32.30
C THR A 55 -8.22 -21.59 -33.66
N PRO A 56 -8.67 -22.55 -34.49
CA PRO A 56 -8.13 -22.71 -35.84
C PRO A 56 -8.24 -21.43 -36.67
N GLY A 57 -7.15 -20.99 -37.29
CA GLY A 57 -7.11 -19.75 -38.07
C GLY A 57 -6.59 -18.54 -37.30
N ALA A 58 -6.30 -18.66 -36.00
CA ALA A 58 -5.62 -17.63 -35.21
C ALA A 58 -4.28 -17.20 -35.85
N GLU A 59 -3.56 -18.14 -36.49
CA GLU A 59 -2.31 -17.88 -37.20
C GLU A 59 -2.44 -16.95 -38.41
N LYS A 60 -3.66 -16.74 -38.91
CA LYS A 60 -3.96 -15.87 -40.06
C LYS A 60 -4.38 -14.46 -39.64
N GLN A 61 -4.65 -14.24 -38.36
CA GLN A 61 -5.01 -12.93 -37.83
C GLN A 61 -3.77 -12.05 -37.72
N THR A 62 -3.98 -10.73 -37.82
CA THR A 62 -2.89 -9.79 -37.57
C THR A 62 -2.55 -9.77 -36.07
N LYS A 63 -1.31 -9.35 -35.76
CA LYS A 63 -0.86 -9.19 -34.37
C LYS A 63 -1.78 -8.31 -33.52
N ARG A 64 -2.38 -7.29 -34.16
CA ARG A 64 -3.33 -6.37 -33.51
C ARG A 64 -4.64 -7.07 -33.18
N GLU A 65 -5.26 -7.75 -34.15
CA GLU A 65 -6.52 -8.46 -33.94
C GLU A 65 -6.38 -9.56 -32.88
N LEU A 66 -5.26 -10.28 -32.88
CA LEU A 66 -4.94 -11.27 -31.85
C LEU A 66 -4.84 -10.64 -30.46
N PHE A 67 -4.11 -9.53 -30.34
CA PHE A 67 -3.95 -8.85 -29.06
C PHE A 67 -5.27 -8.26 -28.55
N ASP A 68 -6.05 -7.61 -29.43
CA ASP A 68 -7.34 -7.03 -29.07
C ASP A 68 -8.32 -8.13 -28.63
N SER A 69 -8.36 -9.26 -29.34
CA SER A 69 -9.21 -10.41 -28.98
C SER A 69 -8.75 -11.08 -27.68
N LEU A 70 -7.44 -11.27 -27.51
CA LEU A 70 -6.85 -11.80 -26.26
C LEU A 70 -7.18 -10.90 -25.07
N ARG A 71 -7.06 -9.58 -25.25
CA ARG A 71 -7.42 -8.61 -24.21
C ARG A 71 -8.90 -8.71 -23.86
N GLN A 72 -9.78 -8.79 -24.87
CA GLN A 72 -11.21 -8.95 -24.63
C GLN A 72 -11.54 -10.22 -23.84
N GLU A 73 -10.82 -11.32 -24.08
CA GLU A 73 -11.00 -12.58 -23.35
C GLU A 73 -10.41 -12.53 -21.93
N LEU A 74 -9.21 -11.99 -21.78
CA LEU A 74 -8.39 -12.19 -20.59
C LEU A 74 -8.32 -11.00 -19.63
N GLU A 75 -8.71 -9.79 -20.04
CA GLU A 75 -8.60 -8.59 -19.20
C GLU A 75 -9.36 -8.74 -17.88
N ALA A 76 -10.64 -9.11 -17.94
CA ALA A 76 -11.45 -9.29 -16.73
C ALA A 76 -10.88 -10.33 -15.75
N PRO A 77 -10.59 -11.59 -16.16
CA PRO A 77 -10.11 -12.59 -15.22
C PRO A 77 -8.68 -12.31 -14.72
N VAL A 78 -7.81 -11.69 -15.52
CA VAL A 78 -6.48 -11.26 -15.06
C VAL A 78 -6.61 -10.13 -14.02
N LEU A 79 -7.47 -9.15 -14.28
CA LEU A 79 -7.72 -8.06 -13.34
C LEU A 79 -8.36 -8.56 -12.04
N GLU A 80 -9.21 -9.58 -12.09
CA GLU A 80 -9.79 -10.21 -10.90
C GLU A 80 -8.70 -10.85 -10.02
N LYS A 81 -7.78 -11.62 -10.64
CA LYS A 81 -6.64 -12.20 -9.91
C LYS A 81 -5.73 -11.13 -9.31
N ALA A 82 -5.41 -10.09 -10.07
CA ALA A 82 -4.63 -8.97 -9.57
C ALA A 82 -5.32 -8.23 -8.42
N SER A 83 -6.63 -8.00 -8.52
CA SER A 83 -7.44 -7.34 -7.49
C SER A 83 -7.45 -8.15 -6.20
N LYS A 84 -7.57 -9.48 -6.31
CA LYS A 84 -7.47 -10.36 -5.14
C LYS A 84 -6.10 -10.25 -4.48
N SER A 85 -5.01 -10.32 -5.26
CA SER A 85 -3.66 -10.19 -4.71
C SER A 85 -3.39 -8.83 -4.06
N VAL A 86 -4.01 -7.75 -4.54
CA VAL A 86 -3.95 -6.44 -3.87
C VAL A 86 -4.59 -6.52 -2.48
N TRP A 87 -5.79 -7.07 -2.40
CA TRP A 87 -6.49 -7.21 -1.11
C TRP A 87 -5.73 -8.09 -0.14
N ASP A 88 -5.20 -9.22 -0.62
CA ASP A 88 -4.37 -10.12 0.19
C ASP A 88 -3.13 -9.38 0.73
N LEU A 89 -2.54 -8.47 -0.06
CA LEU A 89 -1.39 -7.67 0.36
C LEU A 89 -1.74 -6.56 1.37
N ILE A 90 -2.89 -5.91 1.20
CA ILE A 90 -3.37 -4.85 2.09
C ILE A 90 -3.81 -5.44 3.44
N LEU A 91 -4.45 -6.61 3.41
CA LEU A 91 -4.99 -7.29 4.58
C LEU A 91 -3.95 -8.17 5.29
N ASP A 92 -2.75 -8.33 4.70
CA ASP A 92 -1.67 -9.08 5.33
C ASP A 92 -1.33 -8.48 6.71
N GLY A 93 -1.36 -9.32 7.75
CA GLY A 93 -0.93 -8.92 9.09
C GLY A 93 0.58 -8.75 9.20
N PHE A 94 1.32 -9.11 8.15
CA PHE A 94 2.76 -8.96 8.01
C PHE A 94 3.08 -8.01 6.85
N GLY A 95 4.37 -7.89 6.52
CA GLY A 95 4.83 -7.19 5.33
C GLY A 95 4.23 -5.79 5.16
N LEU A 96 3.56 -5.58 4.01
CA LEU A 96 3.03 -4.28 3.63
C LEU A 96 1.73 -3.92 4.35
N GLY A 97 0.84 -4.88 4.64
CA GLY A 97 -0.39 -4.60 5.39
C GLY A 97 -0.11 -4.18 6.84
N LYS A 98 0.94 -4.75 7.46
CA LYS A 98 1.50 -4.25 8.72
C LYS A 98 2.01 -2.82 8.60
N GLU A 99 2.78 -2.52 7.55
CA GLU A 99 3.32 -1.17 7.30
C GLU A 99 2.18 -0.14 7.14
N ILE A 100 1.11 -0.48 6.43
CA ILE A 100 -0.09 0.36 6.29
C ILE A 100 -0.69 0.63 7.67
N SER A 101 -0.90 -0.41 8.46
CA SER A 101 -1.50 -0.32 9.80
C SER A 101 -0.67 0.57 10.73
N GLU A 102 0.64 0.35 10.79
CA GLU A 102 1.57 1.16 11.60
C GLU A 102 1.64 2.62 11.13
N THR A 103 1.50 2.86 9.83
CA THR A 103 1.50 4.21 9.27
C THR A 103 0.22 4.97 9.66
N VAL A 104 -0.95 4.32 9.56
CA VAL A 104 -2.23 4.88 10.01
C VAL A 104 -2.19 5.16 11.50
N GLU A 105 -1.71 4.22 12.31
CA GLU A 105 -1.59 4.37 13.77
C GLU A 105 -0.64 5.51 14.14
N ARG A 106 0.51 5.64 13.46
CA ARG A 106 1.45 6.74 13.68
C ARG A 106 0.82 8.10 13.41
N VAL A 107 0.08 8.25 12.32
CA VAL A 107 -0.61 9.50 12.00
C VAL A 107 -1.71 9.79 13.03
N PHE A 108 -2.48 8.78 13.41
CA PHE A 108 -3.49 8.93 14.47
C PHE A 108 -2.88 9.38 15.80
N CYS A 109 -1.78 8.76 16.24
CA CYS A 109 -1.08 9.14 17.47
C CYS A 109 -0.54 10.56 17.41
N ARG A 110 0.05 10.96 16.28
CA ARG A 110 0.54 12.32 16.03
C ARG A 110 -0.60 13.35 16.14
N LEU A 111 -1.72 13.11 15.46
CA LEU A 111 -2.89 13.99 15.50
C LEU A 111 -3.52 14.06 16.91
N SER A 112 -3.48 12.95 17.65
CA SER A 112 -4.04 12.84 19.00
C SER A 112 -3.15 13.45 20.10
N GLY A 113 -1.95 13.97 19.75
CA GLY A 113 -0.97 14.49 20.69
C GLY A 113 -0.31 13.41 21.57
N CYS A 114 -0.36 12.14 21.13
CA CYS A 114 0.30 11.01 21.81
C CYS A 114 1.73 10.77 21.30
N GLU A 115 2.30 11.71 20.54
CA GLU A 115 3.68 11.57 20.05
C GLU A 115 4.66 11.68 21.23
N PRO A 116 5.57 10.71 21.41
CA PRO A 116 6.61 10.80 22.43
C PRO A 116 7.43 12.08 22.19
N PRO A 117 7.76 12.87 23.23
CA PRO A 117 8.53 14.09 23.04
C PRO A 117 9.86 13.77 22.35
N LEU A 118 10.14 14.44 21.23
CA LEU A 118 11.35 14.26 20.41
C LEU A 118 12.65 14.56 21.17
N PHE A 119 12.56 15.17 22.35
CA PHE A 119 13.65 15.36 23.28
C PHE A 119 13.21 14.89 24.68
N PRO A 120 14.00 14.09 25.41
CA PRO A 120 13.78 13.95 26.84
C PRO A 120 13.85 15.36 27.45
N ALA A 121 12.91 15.69 28.33
CA ALA A 121 12.92 16.98 29.03
C ALA A 121 14.32 17.20 29.62
N SER A 122 15.05 18.17 29.09
CA SER A 122 16.32 18.60 29.65
C SER A 122 16.01 19.19 31.01
N THR A 123 16.14 18.37 32.06
CA THR A 123 16.05 18.78 33.45
C THR A 123 17.12 19.84 33.68
N SER A 124 16.72 21.10 33.61
CA SER A 124 17.55 22.25 33.92
C SER A 124 17.15 22.73 35.32
N GLU A 125 18.17 22.70 36.18
CA GLU A 125 18.40 23.57 37.34
C GLU A 125 17.94 23.12 38.74
N GLY A 126 18.98 23.03 39.59
CA GLY A 126 18.93 23.08 41.04
C GLY A 126 20.33 23.45 41.54
N GLN A 127 20.66 24.74 41.49
CA GLN A 127 21.83 25.33 42.15
C GLN A 127 21.84 24.95 43.65
N GLN A 128 22.98 24.49 44.17
CA GLN A 128 23.37 24.80 45.54
C GLN A 128 24.87 25.05 45.62
N GLN A 129 25.17 26.33 45.76
CA GLN A 129 26.49 26.91 45.96
C GLN A 129 26.85 26.88 47.46
N GLU A 130 28.16 26.70 47.73
CA GLU A 130 28.90 27.03 48.96
C GLU A 130 28.75 26.07 50.17
N ARG A 131 29.82 25.55 50.81
CA ARG A 131 30.98 26.27 51.35
C ARG A 131 32.20 25.36 51.61
N ALA A 132 33.37 25.98 51.50
CA ALA A 132 34.68 25.47 51.89
C ALA A 132 34.82 25.25 53.41
N ARG A 133 35.42 24.12 53.81
CA ARG A 133 36.65 23.98 54.63
C ARG A 133 36.90 22.52 54.98
#